data_AF-A0A7S1WYR6-F1
#
_entry.id   AF-A0A7S1WYR6-F1
#
_cell.length_a   1.000
_cell.length_b   1.000
_cell.length_c   1.000
_cell.angle_alpha   90.00
_cell.angle_beta   90.00
_cell.angle_gamma   90.00
#
_symmetry.space_group_name_H-M   'P 1'
#
loop_
_entity.id
_entity.type
_entity.pdbx_description
1 polymer ?
#
loop_
_entity_poly.entity_id
_entity_poly.type
_entity_poly.pdbx_seq_one_letter_code
_entity_poly.pdbx_strand_id
1 'polypeptide(L)'
;PYLTPGSPKAAMIQTSVVSRGAVHLCECGATTPSLGLPGELASAARWCPDCPTKSEFSVVLATQRRCECGKTEPSLGPPGGGRTSARWCSSCPGKDLSAVNVVSRRCECGKAEPSLGLPGESRSAARWCANCPGKAATAVDVKSKRCECGLKRPSLGLPGESRGAARWCATCPTKPPEAVSLNVVHKRCECGKRRPSLGLPGETRSSARWCASCPGKPEGACNVVNKRCACGVKRPSLGLPGEPASAARWCASCPGKPDGAVDVVHRRCECGKAEPSFCPAGAGRSQAKWCASCPTKPANALNVKRKRT
;
A
#
# COMPACT_ATOMS: atom_id res chain seq x y z
N PRO A 1 72.38 -16.31 -25.69
CA PRO A 1 72.57 -15.72 -24.35
C PRO A 1 71.36 -14.83 -23.98
N TYR A 2 70.56 -15.31 -23.03
CA TYR A 2 69.62 -14.62 -22.13
C TYR A 2 68.56 -13.69 -22.76
N LEU A 3 67.27 -14.07 -22.88
CA LEU A 3 66.19 -14.36 -21.89
C LEU A 3 65.11 -13.24 -21.87
N THR A 4 63.99 -13.49 -22.59
CA THR A 4 62.57 -13.36 -22.15
C THR A 4 61.94 -11.96 -21.85
N PRO A 5 60.62 -11.85 -21.53
CA PRO A 5 59.48 -11.82 -22.47
C PRO A 5 58.44 -10.70 -22.15
N GLY A 6 57.42 -10.50 -23.01
CA GLY A 6 56.36 -9.52 -22.70
C GLY A 6 55.06 -9.69 -23.51
N SER A 7 54.16 -10.52 -22.97
CA SER A 7 52.69 -10.44 -23.06
C SER A 7 51.97 -10.70 -24.40
N PRO A 8 51.17 -11.79 -24.51
CA PRO A 8 50.20 -11.94 -25.59
C PRO A 8 48.93 -11.11 -25.30
N LYS A 9 48.49 -10.37 -26.32
CA LYS A 9 47.22 -9.63 -26.36
C LYS A 9 46.04 -10.60 -26.24
N ALA A 10 45.27 -10.49 -25.16
CA ALA A 10 43.97 -11.13 -25.05
C ALA A 10 42.94 -10.38 -25.90
N ALA A 11 42.45 -11.04 -26.95
CA ALA A 11 41.32 -10.59 -27.74
C ALA A 11 40.04 -10.59 -26.88
N MET A 12 39.41 -9.44 -26.74
CA MET A 12 38.07 -9.32 -26.17
C MET A 12 37.05 -9.86 -27.17
N ILE A 13 36.54 -11.06 -26.91
CA ILE A 13 35.29 -11.53 -27.50
C ILE A 13 34.18 -11.12 -26.53
N GLN A 14 33.45 -10.05 -26.85
CA GLN A 14 32.19 -9.71 -26.19
C GLN A 14 31.10 -10.66 -26.70
N THR A 15 30.83 -11.72 -25.95
CA THR A 15 29.54 -12.43 -26.05
C THR A 15 28.58 -11.85 -25.03
N SER A 16 27.69 -10.99 -25.51
CA SER A 16 26.49 -10.56 -24.81
C SER A 16 25.53 -11.76 -24.66
N VAL A 17 25.45 -12.32 -23.45
CA VAL A 17 24.38 -13.26 -23.08
C VAL A 17 23.46 -12.59 -22.07
N VAL A 18 22.23 -12.37 -22.50
CA VAL A 18 21.09 -11.94 -21.69
C VAL A 18 20.74 -13.08 -20.73
N SER A 19 21.16 -13.01 -19.47
CA SER A 19 20.80 -13.99 -18.44
C SER A 19 19.53 -13.56 -17.70
N ARG A 20 18.41 -14.22 -18.06
CA ARG A 20 17.19 -14.26 -17.26
C ARG A 20 17.49 -14.95 -15.92
N GLY A 21 17.19 -14.26 -14.82
CA GLY A 21 16.91 -14.85 -13.49
C GLY A 21 18.03 -15.67 -12.86
N ALA A 22 19.02 -15.01 -12.24
CA ALA A 22 19.94 -15.68 -11.33
C ALA A 22 19.16 -16.19 -10.09
N VAL A 23 19.13 -17.51 -9.90
CA VAL A 23 18.61 -18.13 -8.68
C VAL A 23 19.61 -17.82 -7.57
N HIS A 24 19.23 -16.96 -6.63
CA HIS A 24 20.06 -16.66 -5.47
C HIS A 24 20.03 -17.87 -4.52
N LEU A 25 21.04 -18.73 -4.62
CA LEU A 25 21.21 -19.93 -3.79
C LEU A 25 21.92 -19.59 -2.47
N CYS A 26 21.75 -20.45 -1.46
CA CYS A 26 22.55 -20.40 -0.23
C CYS A 26 24.03 -20.61 -0.55
N GLU A 27 24.90 -20.26 0.39
CA GLU A 27 26.33 -20.58 0.32
C GLU A 27 26.59 -22.10 0.16
N CYS A 28 25.67 -22.93 0.63
CA CYS A 28 25.66 -24.38 0.41
C CYS A 28 25.17 -24.86 -0.96
N GLY A 29 24.69 -23.98 -1.83
CA GLY A 29 24.12 -24.31 -3.14
C GLY A 29 22.78 -25.06 -3.13
N ALA A 30 22.23 -25.46 -1.98
CA ALA A 30 21.06 -26.34 -1.89
C ALA A 30 19.73 -25.64 -2.25
N THR A 31 19.41 -24.53 -1.59
CA THR A 31 18.13 -23.81 -1.76
C THR A 31 18.32 -22.31 -1.56
N THR A 32 17.28 -21.51 -1.81
CA THR A 32 17.31 -20.06 -1.54
C THR A 32 17.61 -19.76 -0.07
N PRO A 33 18.52 -18.82 0.23
CA PRO A 33 18.91 -18.56 1.59
C PRO A 33 17.79 -17.86 2.36
N SER A 34 17.60 -18.27 3.62
CA SER A 34 16.58 -17.74 4.53
C SER A 34 17.13 -17.42 5.93
N LEU A 35 18.40 -17.74 6.17
CA LEU A 35 19.10 -17.53 7.43
C LEU A 35 20.26 -16.55 7.22
N GLY A 36 20.52 -15.72 8.22
CA GLY A 36 21.69 -14.88 8.34
C GLY A 36 21.82 -14.39 9.78
N LEU A 37 22.57 -13.33 10.04
CA LEU A 37 22.88 -12.91 11.40
C LEU A 37 21.81 -11.98 11.99
N PRO A 38 21.64 -11.95 13.32
CA PRO A 38 20.68 -11.07 13.98
C PRO A 38 20.85 -9.60 13.57
N GLY A 39 19.75 -8.95 13.20
CA GLY A 39 19.74 -7.54 12.79
C GLY A 39 20.00 -7.30 11.30
N GLU A 40 20.30 -8.35 10.52
CA GLU A 40 20.45 -8.23 9.07
C GLU A 40 19.10 -8.19 8.34
N LEU A 41 19.12 -7.65 7.11
CA LEU A 41 17.95 -7.63 6.23
C LEU A 41 17.79 -8.97 5.50
N ALA A 42 16.58 -9.28 5.06
CA ALA A 42 16.28 -10.54 4.35
C ALA A 42 17.07 -10.73 3.04
N SER A 43 17.50 -9.63 2.41
CA SER A 43 18.40 -9.65 1.23
C SER A 43 19.83 -10.07 1.55
N ALA A 44 20.22 -10.09 2.83
CA ALA A 44 21.52 -10.52 3.32
C ALA A 44 21.49 -11.97 3.84
N ALA A 45 20.41 -12.71 3.60
CA ALA A 45 20.36 -14.14 3.92
C ALA A 45 21.41 -14.90 3.08
N ARG A 46 22.19 -15.73 3.76
CA ARG A 46 23.32 -16.49 3.18
C ARG A 46 23.12 -18.00 3.29
N TRP A 47 22.43 -18.46 4.34
CA TRP A 47 22.29 -19.88 4.64
C TRP A 47 20.87 -20.38 4.45
N CYS A 48 20.74 -21.65 4.08
CA CYS A 48 19.49 -22.39 4.20
C CYS A 48 19.46 -23.16 5.55
N PRO A 49 18.29 -23.65 6.00
CA PRO A 49 18.16 -24.36 7.28
C PRO A 49 19.06 -25.58 7.43
N ASP A 50 19.32 -26.28 6.34
CA ASP A 50 20.11 -27.51 6.30
C ASP A 50 21.58 -27.26 5.89
N CYS A 51 21.99 -25.99 5.82
CA CYS A 51 23.34 -25.60 5.42
C CYS A 51 24.34 -26.03 6.51
N PRO A 52 25.32 -26.91 6.23
CA PRO A 52 26.28 -27.37 7.22
C PRO A 52 27.23 -26.26 7.69
N THR A 53 27.43 -25.24 6.84
CA THR A 53 28.25 -24.06 7.15
C THR A 53 27.48 -22.94 7.84
N LYS A 54 26.21 -23.16 8.23
CA LYS A 54 25.42 -22.12 8.91
C LYS A 54 26.05 -21.77 10.25
N SER A 55 26.10 -20.48 10.57
CA SER A 55 26.45 -20.03 11.91
C SER A 55 25.44 -20.56 12.93
N GLU A 56 25.92 -20.97 14.10
CA GLU A 56 25.08 -21.34 15.25
C GLU A 56 24.19 -20.18 15.72
N PHE A 57 24.61 -18.94 15.49
CA PHE A 57 23.86 -17.72 15.80
C PHE A 57 22.93 -17.28 14.68
N SER A 58 22.78 -18.07 13.63
CA SER A 58 21.93 -17.71 12.49
C SER A 58 20.46 -17.64 12.89
N VAL A 59 19.79 -16.58 12.47
CA VAL A 59 18.35 -16.37 12.64
C VAL A 59 17.67 -16.28 11.30
N VAL A 60 16.36 -16.54 11.29
CA VAL A 60 15.54 -16.42 10.08
C VAL A 60 15.35 -14.95 9.73
N LEU A 61 16.01 -14.50 8.66
CA LEU A 61 15.91 -13.15 8.12
C LEU A 61 14.74 -13.08 7.13
N ALA A 62 13.52 -13.28 7.64
CA ALA A 62 12.35 -13.65 6.84
C ALA A 62 12.06 -12.75 5.62
N THR A 63 12.18 -13.32 4.42
CA THR A 63 11.31 -13.02 3.25
C THR A 63 10.11 -13.96 3.16
N GLN A 64 10.10 -15.08 3.90
CA GLN A 64 8.99 -16.03 3.93
C GLN A 64 8.40 -16.12 5.35
N ARG A 65 7.13 -15.72 5.51
CA ARG A 65 6.36 -16.00 6.73
C ARG A 65 6.34 -17.52 6.91
N ARG A 66 6.79 -18.03 8.05
CA ARG A 66 6.64 -19.46 8.43
C ARG A 66 5.43 -19.63 9.35
N CYS A 67 4.81 -20.81 9.34
CA CYS A 67 3.83 -21.22 10.33
C CYS A 67 4.41 -21.10 11.73
N GLU A 68 3.56 -21.08 12.75
CA GLU A 68 3.97 -21.19 14.17
C GLU A 68 4.77 -22.47 14.43
N CYS A 69 4.61 -23.50 13.59
CA CYS A 69 5.41 -24.72 13.62
C CYS A 69 6.79 -24.64 12.98
N GLY A 70 7.16 -23.52 12.36
CA GLY A 70 8.42 -23.33 11.63
C GLY A 70 8.57 -24.08 10.30
N LYS A 71 7.70 -25.04 9.96
CA LYS A 71 7.86 -25.93 8.80
C LYS A 71 7.70 -25.24 7.44
N THR A 72 6.54 -24.63 7.17
CA THR A 72 6.18 -24.08 5.84
C THR A 72 5.46 -22.74 5.94
N GLU A 73 5.12 -22.09 4.82
CA GLU A 73 4.28 -20.88 4.82
C GLU A 73 2.92 -21.15 5.49
N PRO A 74 2.41 -20.24 6.35
CA PRO A 74 1.12 -20.44 6.98
C PRO A 74 0.00 -20.24 5.96
N SER A 75 -0.91 -21.21 5.91
CA SER A 75 -2.12 -21.17 5.08
C SER A 75 -3.41 -21.16 5.89
N LEU A 76 -3.34 -21.65 7.13
CA LEU A 76 -4.45 -21.79 8.05
C LEU A 76 -4.46 -20.68 9.10
N GLY A 77 -5.63 -20.17 9.42
CA GLY A 77 -5.84 -19.12 10.42
C GLY A 77 -7.26 -19.17 10.99
N PRO A 78 -7.60 -18.29 11.94
CA PRO A 78 -8.93 -18.26 12.55
C PRO A 78 -10.03 -17.96 11.51
N PRO A 79 -11.25 -18.50 11.69
CA PRO A 79 -12.42 -18.19 10.85
C PRO A 79 -12.67 -16.69 10.71
N GLY A 80 -13.06 -16.25 9.51
CA GLY A 80 -13.26 -14.82 9.19
C GLY A 80 -11.97 -14.01 9.01
N GLY A 81 -10.81 -14.60 9.33
CA GLY A 81 -9.50 -14.02 9.13
C GLY A 81 -9.09 -13.91 7.65
N GLY A 82 -8.28 -12.89 7.33
CA GLY A 82 -7.70 -12.71 6.00
C GLY A 82 -6.35 -13.42 5.85
N ARG A 83 -5.72 -13.28 4.66
CA ARG A 83 -4.39 -13.87 4.41
C ARG A 83 -3.34 -13.52 5.48
N THR A 84 -3.44 -12.33 6.08
CA THR A 84 -2.49 -11.88 7.12
C THR A 84 -2.72 -12.51 8.49
N SER A 85 -3.85 -13.17 8.72
CA SER A 85 -4.12 -13.92 9.95
C SER A 85 -3.72 -15.40 9.83
N ALA A 86 -3.10 -15.82 8.72
CA ALA A 86 -2.56 -17.17 8.61
C ALA A 86 -1.42 -17.36 9.61
N ARG A 87 -1.56 -18.38 10.47
CA ARG A 87 -0.61 -18.74 11.54
C ARG A 87 -0.10 -20.17 11.41
N TRP A 88 -0.91 -21.07 10.88
CA TRP A 88 -0.59 -22.50 10.84
C TRP A 88 -0.44 -23.03 9.42
N CYS A 89 0.27 -24.13 9.27
CA CYS A 89 0.16 -24.99 8.09
C CYS A 89 -0.65 -26.25 8.44
N SER A 90 -0.96 -27.07 7.45
CA SER A 90 -1.72 -28.32 7.64
C SER A 90 -1.07 -29.28 8.65
N SER A 91 0.27 -29.25 8.76
CA SER A 91 1.10 -30.14 9.59
C SER A 91 1.46 -29.56 10.97
N CYS A 92 0.85 -28.44 11.36
CA CYS A 92 1.00 -27.86 12.71
C CYS A 92 0.33 -28.77 13.75
N PRO A 93 1.06 -29.29 14.75
CA PRO A 93 0.49 -30.14 15.81
C PRO A 93 -0.39 -29.36 16.79
N GLY A 94 -0.14 -28.06 17.00
CA GLY A 94 -0.92 -27.18 17.88
C GLY A 94 -1.84 -26.20 17.15
N LYS A 95 -2.27 -26.52 15.92
CA LYS A 95 -3.22 -25.64 15.21
C LYS A 95 -4.58 -25.69 15.90
N ASP A 96 -5.24 -24.54 15.95
CA ASP A 96 -6.63 -24.46 16.39
C ASP A 96 -7.50 -25.40 15.53
N LEU A 97 -8.39 -26.18 16.15
CA LEU A 97 -9.27 -27.13 15.45
C LEU A 97 -10.25 -26.42 14.51
N SER A 98 -10.58 -25.16 14.80
CA SER A 98 -11.41 -24.29 13.96
C SER A 98 -10.61 -23.59 12.84
N ALA A 99 -9.30 -23.81 12.74
CA ALA A 99 -8.46 -23.12 11.76
C ALA A 99 -8.88 -23.46 10.32
N VAL A 100 -9.22 -22.43 9.56
CA VAL A 100 -9.60 -22.52 8.15
C VAL A 100 -8.48 -22.03 7.25
N ASN A 101 -8.48 -22.44 5.99
CA ASN A 101 -7.55 -21.91 5.01
C ASN A 101 -7.90 -20.45 4.68
N VAL A 102 -7.11 -19.51 5.20
CA VAL A 102 -7.28 -18.07 5.04
C VAL A 102 -6.45 -17.49 3.90
N VAL A 103 -5.50 -18.27 3.34
CA VAL A 103 -4.74 -17.91 2.14
C VAL A 103 -5.55 -18.21 0.88
N SER A 104 -6.11 -19.41 0.81
CA SER A 104 -7.05 -19.86 -0.21
C SER A 104 -8.46 -19.84 0.38
N ARG A 105 -8.95 -18.63 0.68
CA ARG A 105 -10.30 -18.43 1.22
C ARG A 105 -11.32 -19.11 0.31
N ARG A 106 -12.01 -20.10 0.84
CA ARG A 106 -13.10 -20.79 0.15
C ARG A 106 -14.45 -20.14 0.52
N CYS A 107 -15.44 -20.31 -0.35
CA CYS A 107 -16.85 -20.00 -0.05
C CYS A 107 -17.28 -20.74 1.21
N GLU A 108 -18.38 -20.32 1.82
CA GLU A 108 -19.06 -21.08 2.89
C GLU A 108 -19.37 -22.53 2.49
N CYS A 109 -19.52 -22.79 1.18
CA CYS A 109 -19.72 -24.12 0.62
C CYS A 109 -18.45 -24.99 0.48
N GLY A 110 -17.25 -24.45 0.71
CA GLY A 110 -15.97 -25.13 0.50
C GLY A 110 -15.55 -25.42 -0.97
N LYS A 111 -16.40 -25.16 -1.96
CA LYS A 111 -16.16 -25.57 -3.37
C LYS A 111 -15.23 -24.64 -4.17
N ALA A 112 -15.29 -23.33 -3.98
CA ALA A 112 -14.53 -22.35 -4.78
C ALA A 112 -14.20 -21.07 -4.00
N GLU A 113 -13.38 -20.17 -4.55
CA GLU A 113 -13.13 -18.84 -3.96
C GLU A 113 -14.44 -18.02 -3.95
N PRO A 114 -14.76 -17.31 -2.86
CA PRO A 114 -15.98 -16.53 -2.79
C PRO A 114 -15.91 -15.32 -3.73
N SER A 115 -16.96 -15.14 -4.53
CA SER A 115 -17.16 -13.98 -5.41
C SER A 115 -18.44 -13.22 -5.09
N LEU A 116 -19.40 -13.88 -4.43
CA LEU A 116 -20.71 -13.34 -4.11
C LEU A 116 -20.79 -12.91 -2.65
N GLY A 117 -21.43 -11.77 -2.40
CA GLY A 117 -21.73 -11.20 -1.08
C GLY A 117 -23.07 -10.46 -1.12
N LEU A 118 -23.45 -9.78 -0.05
CA LEU A 118 -24.67 -8.99 -0.03
C LEU A 118 -24.51 -7.66 -0.81
N PRO A 119 -25.61 -7.04 -1.26
CA PRO A 119 -25.56 -5.73 -1.92
C PRO A 119 -24.86 -4.69 -1.04
N GLY A 120 -23.97 -3.89 -1.64
CA GLY A 120 -23.21 -2.85 -0.93
C GLY A 120 -21.94 -3.36 -0.23
N GLU A 121 -21.78 -4.67 -0.03
CA GLU A 121 -20.59 -5.23 0.59
C GLU A 121 -19.33 -5.06 -0.29
N SER A 122 -18.17 -5.08 0.37
CA SER A 122 -16.86 -5.05 -0.28
C SER A 122 -16.43 -6.46 -0.74
N ARG A 123 -15.45 -6.53 -1.65
CA ARG A 123 -14.89 -7.81 -2.13
C ARG A 123 -14.40 -8.72 -0.99
N SER A 124 -13.89 -8.17 0.11
CA SER A 124 -13.42 -8.93 1.27
C SER A 124 -14.55 -9.53 2.12
N ALA A 125 -15.79 -9.09 1.93
CA ALA A 125 -16.96 -9.64 2.59
C ALA A 125 -17.65 -10.75 1.77
N ALA A 126 -17.14 -11.08 0.57
CA ALA A 126 -17.64 -12.19 -0.23
C ALA A 126 -17.63 -13.50 0.57
N ARG A 127 -18.76 -14.20 0.60
CA ARG A 127 -18.97 -15.43 1.36
C ARG A 127 -19.32 -16.62 0.49
N TRP A 128 -19.92 -16.39 -0.67
CA TRP A 128 -20.43 -17.45 -1.53
C TRP A 128 -19.72 -17.49 -2.89
N CYS A 129 -19.69 -18.67 -3.49
CA CYS A 129 -19.47 -18.84 -4.92
C CYS A 129 -20.81 -19.00 -5.65
N ALA A 130 -20.79 -19.03 -6.98
CA ALA A 130 -22.01 -19.15 -7.79
C ALA A 130 -22.90 -20.35 -7.43
N ASN A 131 -22.25 -21.47 -7.06
CA ASN A 131 -22.88 -22.78 -6.81
C ASN A 131 -23.04 -23.10 -5.31
N CYS A 132 -22.97 -22.08 -4.44
CA CYS A 132 -23.27 -22.24 -3.01
C CYS A 132 -24.75 -22.57 -2.80
N PRO A 133 -25.11 -23.71 -2.17
CA PRO A 133 -26.49 -24.05 -1.88
C PRO A 133 -27.12 -23.12 -0.82
N GLY A 134 -26.32 -22.60 0.11
CA GLY A 134 -26.77 -21.66 1.15
C GLY A 134 -26.56 -20.18 0.80
N LYS A 135 -26.37 -19.82 -0.48
CA LYS A 135 -26.20 -18.39 -0.82
C LYS A 135 -27.51 -17.63 -0.58
N ALA A 136 -27.40 -16.43 -0.05
CA ALA A 136 -28.56 -15.53 0.03
C ALA A 136 -29.13 -15.28 -1.38
N ALA A 137 -30.46 -15.27 -1.51
CA ALA A 137 -31.12 -14.97 -2.80
C ALA A 137 -30.74 -13.58 -3.34
N THR A 138 -30.42 -12.64 -2.45
CA THR A 138 -29.96 -11.29 -2.77
C THR A 138 -28.46 -11.18 -3.03
N ALA A 139 -27.72 -12.30 -3.06
CA ALA A 139 -26.27 -12.27 -3.23
C ALA A 139 -25.87 -11.74 -4.62
N VAL A 140 -24.96 -10.77 -4.64
CA VAL A 140 -24.42 -10.12 -5.84
C VAL A 140 -22.93 -10.39 -5.98
N ASP A 141 -22.41 -10.38 -7.21
CA ASP A 141 -20.96 -10.49 -7.44
C ASP A 141 -20.24 -9.22 -6.97
N VAL A 142 -19.66 -9.29 -5.78
CA VAL A 142 -18.88 -8.21 -5.15
C VAL A 142 -17.41 -8.23 -5.60
N LYS A 143 -16.95 -9.33 -6.24
CA LYS A 143 -15.59 -9.48 -6.77
C LYS A 143 -15.44 -8.81 -8.13
N SER A 144 -16.47 -8.96 -8.96
CA SER A 144 -16.57 -8.46 -10.32
C SER A 144 -17.78 -7.55 -10.51
N LYS A 145 -18.01 -6.64 -9.54
CA LYS A 145 -19.12 -5.65 -9.56
C LYS A 145 -19.38 -5.16 -10.99
N ARG A 146 -20.59 -5.42 -11.48
CA ARG A 146 -21.11 -4.87 -12.73
C ARG A 146 -21.89 -3.59 -12.43
N CYS A 147 -22.00 -2.73 -13.44
CA CYS A 147 -22.94 -1.62 -13.43
C CYS A 147 -24.37 -2.16 -13.23
N GLU A 148 -25.31 -1.28 -12.88
CA GLU A 148 -26.75 -1.58 -12.92
C GLU A 148 -27.21 -2.09 -14.30
N CYS A 149 -26.51 -1.68 -15.37
CA CYS A 149 -26.75 -2.19 -16.72
C CYS A 149 -26.26 -3.62 -16.99
N GLY A 150 -25.53 -4.25 -16.06
CA GLY A 150 -24.89 -5.56 -16.25
C GLY A 150 -23.69 -5.61 -17.21
N LEU A 151 -23.52 -4.65 -18.13
CA LEU A 151 -22.57 -4.74 -19.25
C LEU A 151 -21.09 -4.55 -18.88
N LYS A 152 -20.77 -3.61 -17.98
CA LYS A 152 -19.38 -3.18 -17.69
C LYS A 152 -19.18 -3.00 -16.19
N ARG A 153 -17.92 -2.84 -15.76
CA ARG A 153 -17.62 -2.43 -14.38
C ARG A 153 -18.13 -1.00 -14.11
N PRO A 154 -18.72 -0.72 -12.95
CA PRO A 154 -19.20 0.61 -12.64
C PRO A 154 -18.01 1.55 -12.41
N SER A 155 -18.12 2.75 -12.98
CA SER A 155 -17.12 3.82 -12.92
C SER A 155 -17.72 5.18 -12.55
N LEU A 156 -19.05 5.26 -12.53
CA LEU A 156 -19.83 6.46 -12.27
C LEU A 156 -20.72 6.24 -11.04
N GLY A 157 -20.91 7.30 -10.27
CA GLY A 157 -21.82 7.38 -9.13
C GLY A 157 -22.24 8.83 -8.90
N LEU A 158 -22.94 9.11 -7.81
CA LEU A 158 -23.41 10.46 -7.52
C LEU A 158 -22.28 11.37 -7.00
N PRO A 159 -22.42 12.71 -7.12
CA PRO A 159 -21.46 13.65 -6.56
C PRO A 159 -21.25 13.39 -5.05
N GLY A 160 -19.98 13.33 -4.63
CA GLY A 160 -19.62 13.08 -3.22
C GLY A 160 -19.52 11.60 -2.82
N GLU A 161 -19.99 10.68 -3.65
CA GLU A 161 -19.87 9.24 -3.38
C GLU A 161 -18.41 8.74 -3.50
N SER A 162 -18.08 7.71 -2.73
CA SER A 162 -16.77 7.03 -2.85
C SER A 162 -16.75 6.06 -4.04
N ARG A 163 -15.56 5.71 -4.54
CA ARG A 163 -15.39 4.75 -5.65
C ARG A 163 -16.13 3.42 -5.43
N GLY A 164 -16.27 2.97 -4.18
CA GLY A 164 -16.95 1.72 -3.85
C GLY A 164 -18.46 1.75 -4.09
N ALA A 165 -19.05 2.95 -4.13
CA ALA A 165 -20.47 3.22 -4.36
C ALA A 165 -20.81 3.45 -5.84
N ALA A 166 -19.84 3.36 -6.76
CA ALA A 166 -20.11 3.47 -8.19
C ALA A 166 -21.13 2.40 -8.62
N ARG A 167 -22.18 2.84 -9.32
CA ARG A 167 -23.31 2.02 -9.77
C ARG A 167 -23.44 1.94 -11.29
N TRP A 168 -22.94 2.93 -12.01
CA TRP A 168 -23.14 3.03 -13.46
C TRP A 168 -21.84 2.99 -14.25
N CYS A 169 -21.94 2.59 -15.51
CA CYS A 169 -20.90 2.83 -16.52
C CYS A 169 -21.34 3.96 -17.46
N ALA A 170 -20.45 4.40 -18.36
CA ALA A 170 -20.75 5.52 -19.27
C ALA A 170 -21.98 5.28 -20.18
N THR A 171 -22.22 4.02 -20.55
CA THR A 171 -23.32 3.61 -21.45
C THR A 171 -24.51 3.03 -20.70
N CYS A 172 -24.58 3.19 -19.37
CA CYS A 172 -25.74 2.75 -18.59
C CYS A 172 -26.99 3.53 -19.01
N PRO A 173 -28.11 2.88 -19.39
CA PRO A 173 -29.36 3.57 -19.67
C PRO A 173 -30.00 4.12 -18.38
N THR A 174 -29.81 3.46 -17.24
CA THR A 174 -30.31 3.90 -15.92
C THR A 174 -29.44 4.97 -15.26
N LYS A 175 -28.39 5.45 -15.95
CA LYS A 175 -27.46 6.44 -15.41
C LYS A 175 -28.14 7.80 -15.32
N PRO A 176 -28.25 8.40 -14.13
CA PRO A 176 -28.82 9.72 -14.02
C PRO A 176 -27.86 10.79 -14.58
N PRO A 177 -28.36 11.94 -15.06
CA PRO A 177 -27.55 12.98 -15.69
C PRO A 177 -26.48 13.56 -14.75
N GLU A 178 -26.74 13.60 -13.45
CA GLU A 178 -25.81 14.06 -12.41
C GLU A 178 -24.70 13.05 -12.06
N ALA A 179 -24.71 11.84 -12.63
CA ALA A 179 -23.70 10.82 -12.35
C ALA A 179 -22.31 11.28 -12.83
N VAL A 180 -21.37 11.35 -11.90
CA VAL A 180 -19.99 11.76 -12.13
C VAL A 180 -19.03 10.58 -12.07
N SER A 181 -17.88 10.71 -12.74
CA SER A 181 -16.85 9.68 -12.71
C SER A 181 -16.14 9.63 -11.35
N LEU A 182 -16.28 8.50 -10.66
CA LEU A 182 -15.63 8.24 -9.37
C LEU A 182 -14.26 7.57 -9.52
N ASN A 183 -13.88 7.17 -10.74
CA ASN A 183 -12.55 6.68 -11.04
C ASN A 183 -11.55 7.85 -11.09
N VAL A 184 -10.68 8.00 -10.10
CA VAL A 184 -9.65 9.08 -10.06
C VAL A 184 -8.71 9.10 -11.29
N VAL A 185 -8.58 7.97 -11.99
CA VAL A 185 -7.82 7.82 -13.24
C VAL A 185 -8.59 8.40 -14.45
N HIS A 186 -9.91 8.29 -14.46
CA HIS A 186 -10.79 8.78 -15.54
C HIS A 186 -11.66 9.98 -15.14
N LYS A 187 -11.46 10.53 -13.92
CA LYS A 187 -12.15 11.71 -13.43
C LYS A 187 -11.89 12.84 -14.42
N ARG A 188 -12.95 13.38 -15.02
CA ARG A 188 -12.87 14.57 -15.88
C ARG A 188 -13.24 15.81 -15.07
N CYS A 189 -12.76 16.96 -15.50
CA CYS A 189 -13.20 18.26 -14.99
C CYS A 189 -14.72 18.40 -15.17
N GLU A 190 -15.33 19.33 -14.46
CA GLU A 190 -16.73 19.74 -14.71
C GLU A 190 -16.97 20.16 -16.16
N CYS A 191 -15.93 20.64 -16.85
CA CYS A 191 -15.98 20.97 -18.26
C CYS A 191 -15.92 19.77 -19.24
N GLY A 192 -15.73 18.55 -18.74
CA GLY A 192 -15.54 17.33 -19.56
C GLY A 192 -14.23 17.23 -20.36
N LYS A 193 -13.47 18.32 -20.55
CA LYS A 193 -12.30 18.36 -21.46
C LYS A 193 -11.08 17.56 -20.97
N ARG A 194 -10.67 17.73 -19.72
CA ARG A 194 -9.40 17.17 -19.19
C ARG A 194 -9.54 16.62 -17.77
N ARG A 195 -8.51 15.97 -17.26
CA ARG A 195 -8.43 15.54 -15.85
C ARG A 195 -8.39 16.76 -14.93
N PRO A 196 -9.15 16.81 -13.82
CA PRO A 196 -9.16 17.97 -12.97
C PRO A 196 -7.85 18.06 -12.18
N SER A 197 -7.29 19.26 -12.17
CA SER A 197 -6.08 19.61 -11.42
C SER A 197 -6.32 20.80 -10.48
N LEU A 198 -7.42 21.53 -10.68
CA LEU A 198 -7.76 22.73 -9.96
C LEU A 198 -8.91 22.47 -8.98
N GLY A 199 -8.80 23.04 -7.80
CA GLY A 199 -9.78 23.00 -6.71
C GLY A 199 -9.74 24.31 -5.92
N LEU A 200 -10.57 24.44 -4.90
CA LEU A 200 -10.52 25.61 -4.01
C LEU A 200 -9.27 25.57 -3.11
N PRO A 201 -8.82 26.72 -2.58
CA PRO A 201 -7.73 26.75 -1.61
C PRO A 201 -8.01 25.81 -0.42
N GLY A 202 -6.99 25.05 0.01
CA GLY A 202 -7.12 24.07 1.08
C GLY A 202 -7.66 22.70 0.66
N GLU A 203 -8.28 22.57 -0.51
CA GLU A 203 -8.77 21.28 -1.00
C GLU A 203 -7.64 20.28 -1.33
N THR A 204 -8.02 19.01 -1.40
CA THR A 204 -7.13 17.89 -1.73
C THR A 204 -7.27 17.50 -3.21
N ARG A 205 -6.32 16.69 -3.70
CA ARG A 205 -6.35 16.14 -5.07
C ARG A 205 -7.64 15.43 -5.41
N SER A 206 -8.28 14.72 -4.46
CA SER A 206 -9.55 14.01 -4.70
C SER A 206 -10.70 14.98 -4.97
N SER A 207 -10.64 16.19 -4.40
CA SER A 207 -11.67 17.23 -4.53
C SER A 207 -11.50 18.10 -5.78
N ALA A 208 -10.42 17.95 -6.55
CA ALA A 208 -10.22 18.71 -7.78
C ALA A 208 -11.43 18.57 -8.73
N ARG A 209 -12.01 19.69 -9.14
CA ARG A 209 -13.22 19.77 -10.00
C ARG A 209 -12.92 20.37 -11.37
N TRP A 210 -11.93 21.26 -11.46
CA TRP A 210 -11.67 22.03 -12.68
C TRP A 210 -10.34 21.69 -13.32
N CYS A 211 -10.23 22.00 -14.61
CA CYS A 211 -8.96 22.13 -15.30
C CYS A 211 -8.74 23.59 -15.71
N ALA A 212 -7.57 23.93 -16.24
CA ALA A 212 -7.25 25.31 -16.62
C ALA A 212 -8.23 25.91 -17.64
N SER A 213 -8.78 25.08 -18.54
CA SER A 213 -9.71 25.49 -19.59
C SER A 213 -11.19 25.37 -19.22
N CYS A 214 -11.51 25.21 -17.93
CA CYS A 214 -12.90 25.23 -17.45
C CYS A 214 -13.45 26.67 -17.49
N PRO A 215 -14.56 26.94 -18.22
CA PRO A 215 -15.16 28.27 -18.24
C PRO A 215 -15.83 28.65 -16.91
N GLY A 216 -16.46 27.71 -16.21
CA GLY A 216 -17.08 27.93 -14.89
C GLY A 216 -16.12 27.77 -13.70
N LYS A 217 -14.81 27.91 -13.92
CA LYS A 217 -13.82 27.77 -12.84
C LYS A 217 -13.83 29.04 -11.98
N PRO A 218 -13.95 28.94 -10.64
CA PRO A 218 -13.82 30.09 -9.75
C PRO A 218 -12.45 30.78 -9.91
N GLU A 219 -12.43 32.10 -9.79
CA GLU A 219 -11.20 32.91 -9.90
C GLU A 219 -10.14 32.49 -8.87
N GLY A 220 -10.57 32.08 -7.66
CA GLY A 220 -9.70 31.57 -6.60
C GLY A 220 -9.25 30.10 -6.76
N ALA A 221 -9.56 29.41 -7.86
CA ALA A 221 -9.20 28.01 -8.03
C ALA A 221 -7.69 27.82 -8.22
N CYS A 222 -7.09 26.99 -7.36
CA CYS A 222 -5.66 26.72 -7.32
C CYS A 222 -5.33 25.27 -7.71
N ASN A 223 -4.08 25.00 -8.10
CA ASN A 223 -3.65 23.65 -8.46
C ASN A 223 -3.47 22.77 -7.22
N VAL A 224 -4.45 21.92 -6.94
CA VAL A 224 -4.45 20.98 -5.79
C VAL A 224 -3.73 19.66 -6.09
N VAL A 225 -3.33 19.44 -7.35
CA VAL A 225 -2.56 18.27 -7.80
C VAL A 225 -1.06 18.51 -7.68
N ASN A 226 -0.59 19.63 -8.24
CA ASN A 226 0.80 20.07 -8.23
C ASN A 226 0.87 21.39 -7.47
N LYS A 227 0.66 21.32 -6.14
CA LYS A 227 0.69 22.48 -5.25
C LYS A 227 2.07 23.15 -5.32
N ARG A 228 2.10 24.45 -5.53
CA ARG A 228 3.29 25.30 -5.40
C ARG A 228 3.18 26.13 -4.13
N CYS A 229 4.32 26.50 -3.54
CA CYS A 229 4.38 27.47 -2.46
C CYS A 229 3.73 28.79 -2.89
N ALA A 230 3.39 29.65 -1.93
CA ALA A 230 3.01 31.04 -2.16
C ALA A 230 4.01 31.79 -3.05
N CYS A 231 5.29 31.40 -2.99
CA CYS A 231 6.37 31.93 -3.84
C CYS A 231 6.41 31.39 -5.28
N GLY A 232 5.59 30.41 -5.65
CA GLY A 232 5.61 29.74 -6.96
C GLY A 232 6.80 28.80 -7.24
N VAL A 233 7.91 28.87 -6.50
CA VAL A 233 9.17 28.18 -6.81
C VAL A 233 9.13 26.66 -6.57
N LYS A 234 8.72 26.22 -5.38
CA LYS A 234 8.83 24.80 -4.93
C LYS A 234 7.50 24.26 -4.43
N ARG A 235 7.41 22.94 -4.21
CA ARG A 235 6.28 22.32 -3.49
C ARG A 235 6.26 22.82 -2.04
N PRO A 236 5.12 23.21 -1.47
CA PRO A 236 5.07 23.68 -0.10
C PRO A 236 5.31 22.53 0.87
N SER A 237 6.09 22.80 1.92
CA SER A 237 6.29 21.91 3.07
C SER A 237 5.98 22.60 4.39
N LEU A 238 6.01 23.93 4.41
CA LEU A 238 5.85 24.74 5.61
C LEU A 238 4.42 25.27 5.74
N GLY A 239 3.89 25.23 6.95
CA GLY A 239 2.56 25.71 7.35
C GLY A 239 2.61 26.30 8.76
N LEU A 240 1.46 26.71 9.29
CA LEU A 240 1.40 27.16 10.69
C LEU A 240 1.44 25.95 11.64
N PRO A 241 1.89 26.13 12.89
CA PRO A 241 1.89 25.07 13.89
C PRO A 241 0.48 24.45 14.07
N GLY A 242 0.40 23.12 14.06
CA GLY A 242 -0.86 22.39 14.20
C GLY A 242 -1.62 22.12 12.90
N GLU A 243 -1.23 22.76 11.78
CA GLU A 243 -1.91 22.54 10.51
C GLU A 243 -1.64 21.16 9.89
N PRO A 244 -2.62 20.62 9.12
CA PRO A 244 -2.40 19.41 8.35
C PRO A 244 -1.42 19.66 7.20
N ALA A 245 -0.75 18.59 6.73
CA ALA A 245 0.15 18.67 5.58
C ALA A 245 -0.53 19.23 4.31
N SER A 246 -1.85 19.08 4.17
CA SER A 246 -2.63 19.63 3.06
C SER A 246 -2.72 21.16 3.05
N ALA A 247 -2.49 21.81 4.20
CA ALA A 247 -2.53 23.26 4.39
C ALA A 247 -1.16 23.93 4.28
N ALA A 248 -0.09 23.17 3.97
CA ALA A 248 1.22 23.73 3.70
C ALA A 248 1.15 24.77 2.57
N ARG A 249 1.68 25.96 2.85
CA ARG A 249 1.61 27.14 1.96
C ARG A 249 2.97 27.66 1.54
N TRP A 250 4.02 27.41 2.31
CA TRP A 250 5.34 27.97 2.05
C TRP A 250 6.40 26.89 1.81
N CYS A 251 7.48 27.27 1.14
CA CYS A 251 8.74 26.53 1.16
C CYS A 251 9.78 27.33 1.98
N ALA A 252 10.94 26.74 2.23
CA ALA A 252 11.99 27.38 3.01
C ALA A 252 12.45 28.73 2.43
N SER A 253 12.42 28.88 1.10
CA SER A 253 12.87 30.06 0.35
C SER A 253 11.75 31.09 0.09
N CYS A 254 10.56 30.92 0.66
CA CYS A 254 9.49 31.91 0.52
C CYS A 254 9.84 33.22 1.25
N PRO A 255 9.85 34.39 0.57
CA PRO A 255 10.12 35.67 1.22
C PRO A 255 8.99 36.11 2.18
N GLY A 256 7.72 35.80 1.84
CA GLY A 256 6.55 36.10 2.70
C GLY A 256 6.17 34.97 3.66
N LYS A 257 7.14 34.17 4.11
CA LYS A 257 6.91 33.09 5.08
C LYS A 257 6.94 33.66 6.50
N PRO A 258 5.91 33.39 7.34
CA PRO A 258 5.95 33.77 8.76
C PRO A 258 7.12 33.09 9.50
N ASP A 259 7.74 33.79 10.46
CA ASP A 259 8.85 33.24 11.25
C ASP A 259 8.46 31.97 12.03
N GLY A 260 7.19 31.86 12.43
CA GLY A 260 6.63 30.68 13.10
C GLY A 260 6.27 29.50 12.17
N ALA A 261 6.58 29.55 10.89
CA ALA A 261 6.21 28.48 9.96
C ALA A 261 7.04 27.21 10.18
N VAL A 262 6.36 26.08 10.39
CA VAL A 262 6.96 24.77 10.67
C VAL A 262 6.75 23.80 9.51
N ASP A 263 7.64 22.80 9.37
CA ASP A 263 7.44 21.73 8.37
C ASP A 263 6.29 20.80 8.79
N VAL A 264 5.13 21.02 8.18
CA VAL A 264 3.90 20.24 8.44
C VAL A 264 3.82 18.98 7.59
N VAL A 265 4.68 18.84 6.58
CA VAL A 265 4.75 17.69 5.65
C VAL A 265 5.72 16.63 6.17
N HIS A 266 6.93 17.03 6.55
CA HIS A 266 7.99 16.20 7.11
C HIS A 266 8.12 16.46 8.62
N ARG A 267 7.03 16.20 9.34
CA ARG A 267 7.00 16.42 10.79
C ARG A 267 8.09 15.62 11.47
N ARG A 268 8.82 16.26 12.37
CA ARG A 268 9.81 15.61 13.23
C ARG A 268 9.18 15.28 14.58
N CYS A 269 9.74 14.26 15.25
CA CYS A 269 9.47 14.00 16.66
C CYS A 269 9.78 15.25 17.47
N GLU A 270 9.25 15.31 18.68
CA GLU A 270 9.62 16.29 19.71
C GLU A 270 11.14 16.35 19.93
N CYS A 271 11.84 15.23 19.73
CA CYS A 271 13.30 15.13 19.80
C CYS A 271 14.06 15.67 18.59
N GLY A 272 13.39 16.06 17.50
CA GLY A 272 14.01 16.47 16.24
C GLY A 272 14.71 15.37 15.40
N LYS A 273 14.90 14.15 15.93
CA LYS A 273 15.74 13.09 15.30
C LYS A 273 15.09 12.37 14.12
N ALA A 274 13.78 12.10 14.15
CA ALA A 274 13.10 11.29 13.13
C ALA A 274 11.61 11.62 13.03
N GLU A 275 10.91 11.09 12.02
CA GLU A 275 9.44 11.22 11.91
C GLU A 275 8.74 10.54 13.10
N PRO A 276 7.73 11.17 13.71
CA PRO A 276 7.04 10.62 14.86
C PRO A 276 6.27 9.35 14.48
N SER A 277 6.42 8.33 15.31
CA SER A 277 5.78 7.03 15.17
C SER A 277 5.09 6.55 16.45
N PHE A 278 5.22 7.30 17.55
CA PHE A 278 4.67 6.96 18.85
C PHE A 278 3.75 8.09 19.34
N CYS A 279 2.59 7.73 19.88
CA CYS A 279 1.60 8.64 20.46
C CYS A 279 1.19 8.19 21.87
N PRO A 280 0.54 9.07 22.67
CA PRO A 280 -0.07 8.66 23.93
C PRO A 280 -1.10 7.53 23.74
N ALA A 281 -1.38 6.77 24.80
CA ALA A 281 -2.46 5.80 24.78
C ALA A 281 -3.81 6.49 24.49
N GLY A 282 -4.62 5.91 23.59
CA GLY A 282 -5.90 6.51 23.14
C GLY A 282 -5.77 7.60 22.07
N ALA A 283 -4.55 8.04 21.74
CA ALA A 283 -4.31 9.04 20.70
C ALA A 283 -4.22 8.42 19.30
N GLY A 284 -4.65 9.16 18.28
CA GLY A 284 -4.60 8.72 16.88
C GLY A 284 -3.24 8.93 16.21
N ARG A 285 -3.05 8.37 15.01
CA ARG A 285 -1.81 8.53 14.21
C ARG A 285 -1.42 9.99 13.97
N SER A 286 -2.39 10.89 13.82
CA SER A 286 -2.18 12.33 13.64
C SER A 286 -1.56 13.03 14.85
N GLN A 287 -1.62 12.39 16.03
CA GLN A 287 -1.12 12.88 17.32
C GLN A 287 0.20 12.20 17.73
N ALA A 288 0.89 11.51 16.81
CA ALA A 288 2.22 10.99 17.08
C ALA A 288 3.20 12.13 17.35
N LYS A 289 3.89 12.07 18.48
CA LYS A 289 4.86 13.07 18.94
C LYS A 289 6.29 12.54 19.04
N TRP A 290 6.45 11.24 19.25
CA TRP A 290 7.76 10.65 19.54
C TRP A 290 8.23 9.68 18.46
N CYS A 291 9.54 9.57 18.26
CA CYS A 291 10.16 8.46 17.52
C CYS A 291 10.69 7.40 18.48
N ALA A 292 11.23 6.30 17.96
CA ALA A 292 11.75 5.22 18.80
C ALA A 292 12.85 5.69 19.78
N SER A 293 13.69 6.64 19.36
CA SER A 293 14.85 7.13 20.10
C SER A 293 14.60 8.47 20.84
N CYS A 294 13.34 8.86 21.00
CA CYS A 294 12.96 10.04 21.79
C CYS A 294 13.25 9.81 23.28
N PRO A 295 14.06 10.66 23.94
CA PRO A 295 14.30 10.57 25.39
C PRO A 295 13.02 10.86 26.20
N THR A 296 12.18 11.76 25.71
CA THR A 296 10.91 12.17 26.35
C THR A 296 9.74 11.22 26.05
N LYS A 297 9.99 10.12 25.34
CA LYS A 297 8.93 9.17 24.97
C LYS A 297 8.47 8.39 26.21
N PRO A 298 7.19 8.46 26.58
CA PRO A 298 6.65 7.64 27.65
C PRO A 298 6.78 6.14 27.34
N ALA A 299 7.02 5.32 28.37
CA ALA A 299 7.10 3.86 28.21
C ALA A 299 5.80 3.25 27.65
N ASN A 300 4.65 3.86 27.95
CA ASN A 300 3.33 3.45 27.47
C ASN A 300 2.95 4.04 26.10
N ALA A 301 3.86 4.72 25.39
CA ALA A 301 3.55 5.30 24.09
C ALA A 301 3.34 4.20 23.04
N LEU A 302 2.26 4.31 22.27
CA LEU A 302 1.87 3.31 21.28
C LEU A 302 2.47 3.62 19.91
N ASN A 303 3.05 2.60 19.26
CA ASN A 303 3.61 2.74 17.92
C ASN A 303 2.50 2.72 16.85
N VAL A 304 2.23 3.88 16.23
CA VAL A 304 1.21 4.07 15.19
C VAL A 304 1.70 3.75 13.77
N LYS A 305 3.00 3.47 13.59
CA LYS A 305 3.56 3.00 12.30
C LYS A 305 3.47 1.48 12.16
N ARG A 306 2.98 0.75 13.16
CA ARG A 306 2.58 -0.65 12.94
C ARG A 306 1.45 -0.65 11.92
N LYS A 307 1.75 -1.13 10.70
CA LYS A 307 0.75 -1.61 9.75
C LYS A 307 -0.26 -2.41 10.58
N ARG A 308 -1.55 -2.13 10.41
CA ARG A 308 -2.60 -3.08 10.75
C ARG A 308 -2.15 -4.43 10.17
N THR A 309 -1.65 -5.29 11.05
CA THR A 309 -1.34 -6.69 10.78
C THR A 309 -2.64 -7.43 10.51
#